data_AF-A0A1H8ISU5-F1
#
_entry.id   AF-A0A1H8ISU5-F1
#
_cell.length_a   1.000
_cell.length_b   1.000
_cell.length_c   1.000
_cell.angle_alpha   90.00
_cell.angle_beta   90.00
_cell.angle_gamma   90.00
#
_symmetry.space_group_name_H-M   'P 1'
#
loop_
_entity.id
_entity.type
_entity.pdbx_description
1 polymer ?
#
loop_
_entity_poly.entity_id
_entity_poly.type
_entity_poly.pdbx_seq_one_letter_code
_entity_poly.pdbx_strand_id
1 'polypeptide(L)'
;MKEILGLLFIVIIHVLFGVIYQSSFFEEINYFIIIEYSFLLIISLINCWMIHRQGLKIFKIWIATSTIPGLLFMTYARFSDSSGGWISFPWDWGLWELFIPIIYGLIQLIFVAILTAMMPRIKT
;
A
#
# COMPACT_ATOMS: atom_id res chain seq x y z
N MET A 1 0.62 -15.54 -12.65
CA MET A 1 1.87 -15.51 -11.85
C MET A 1 2.49 -14.12 -11.83
N LYS A 2 2.51 -13.39 -12.95
CA LYS A 2 2.99 -11.99 -13.01
C LYS A 2 2.33 -11.08 -11.96
N GLU A 3 1.09 -11.35 -11.58
CA GLU A 3 0.30 -10.58 -10.63
C GLU A 3 0.81 -10.76 -9.19
N ILE A 4 1.15 -12.00 -8.82
CA ILE A 4 1.79 -12.33 -7.54
C ILE A 4 3.18 -11.68 -7.47
N LEU A 5 3.94 -11.74 -8.56
CA LEU A 5 5.24 -11.04 -8.64
C LEU A 5 5.06 -9.51 -8.52
N GLY A 6 3.98 -8.96 -9.07
CA GLY A 6 3.60 -7.55 -8.89
C GLY A 6 3.29 -7.22 -7.44
N LEU A 7 2.53 -8.07 -6.74
CA LEU A 7 2.26 -7.90 -5.31
C LEU A 7 3.55 -7.94 -4.48
N LEU A 8 4.42 -8.92 -4.74
CA LEU A 8 5.73 -9.01 -4.07
C LEU A 8 6.58 -7.78 -4.34
N PHE A 9 6.60 -7.29 -5.58
CA PHE A 9 7.30 -6.06 -5.95
C PHE A 9 6.78 -4.85 -5.15
N ILE A 10 5.46 -4.70 -5.02
CA ILE A 10 4.85 -3.63 -4.22
C ILE A 10 5.30 -3.70 -2.76
N VAL A 11 5.29 -4.89 -2.15
CA VAL A 11 5.74 -5.05 -0.75
C VAL A 11 7.23 -4.73 -0.62
N ILE A 12 8.06 -5.31 -1.48
CA ILE A 12 9.52 -5.14 -1.45
C ILE A 12 9.89 -3.67 -1.60
N ILE A 13 9.23 -2.91 -2.49
CA ILE A 13 9.62 -1.52 -2.72
C ILE A 13 9.28 -0.61 -1.54
N HIS A 14 8.16 -0.85 -0.85
CA HIS A 14 7.86 -0.11 0.39
C HIS A 14 8.90 -0.43 1.46
N VAL A 15 9.20 -1.71 1.67
CA VAL A 15 10.22 -2.13 2.64
C VAL A 15 11.59 -1.54 2.30
N LEU A 16 11.99 -1.56 1.03
CA LEU A 16 13.25 -1.00 0.57
C LEU A 16 13.34 0.50 0.87
N PHE A 17 12.29 1.27 0.61
CA PHE A 17 12.27 2.70 0.93
C PHE A 17 12.28 2.97 2.43
N GLY A 18 11.60 2.13 3.22
CA GLY A 18 11.73 2.14 4.68
C GLY A 18 13.17 2.01 5.15
N VAL A 19 13.89 1.01 4.61
CA VAL A 19 15.30 0.78 4.92
C VAL A 19 16.18 1.95 4.45
N ILE A 20 15.97 2.45 3.22
CA ILE A 20 16.74 3.58 2.68
C ILE A 20 16.58 4.84 3.55
N TYR A 21 15.37 5.12 4.01
CA TYR A 21 15.10 6.26 4.87
C TYR A 21 15.34 6.00 6.35
N GLN A 22 15.80 4.80 6.71
CA GLN A 22 16.10 4.39 8.09
C GLN A 22 14.89 4.50 9.02
N SER A 23 13.68 4.18 8.53
CA SER A 23 12.49 4.16 9.37
C SER A 23 12.57 3.08 10.44
N SER A 24 12.13 3.36 11.66
CA SER A 24 11.79 2.31 12.64
C SER A 24 10.65 1.46 12.09
N PHE A 25 10.91 0.16 11.94
CA PHE A 25 9.85 -0.80 11.60
C PHE A 25 9.22 -1.29 12.89
N PHE A 26 7.88 -1.21 12.99
CA PHE A 26 7.07 -1.77 14.07
C PHE A 26 7.71 -1.64 15.46
N GLU A 27 7.54 -0.48 16.10
CA GLU A 27 8.10 -0.26 17.45
C GLU A 27 7.55 -1.26 18.47
N GLU A 28 6.27 -1.63 18.32
CA GLU A 28 5.63 -2.70 19.07
C GLU A 28 4.73 -3.54 18.15
N ILE A 29 5.07 -4.82 17.93
CA ILE A 29 4.17 -5.74 17.23
C ILE A 29 3.00 -6.07 18.16
N ASN A 30 1.80 -5.61 17.80
CA ASN A 30 0.57 -5.92 18.50
C ASN A 30 -0.43 -6.67 17.60
N TYR A 31 -1.49 -7.20 18.22
CA TYR A 31 -2.53 -7.95 17.49
C TYR A 31 -3.27 -7.10 16.44
N PHE A 32 -3.39 -5.78 16.63
CA PHE A 32 -4.05 -4.89 15.68
C PHE A 32 -3.28 -4.81 14.36
N ILE A 33 -1.96 -4.68 14.42
CA ILE A 33 -1.08 -4.67 13.24
C ILE A 33 -1.22 -5.97 12.45
N ILE A 34 -1.23 -7.13 13.14
CA ILE A 34 -1.39 -8.42 12.47
C ILE A 34 -2.74 -8.50 11.74
N ILE A 35 -3.83 -8.07 12.38
CA ILE A 35 -5.18 -8.07 11.80
C ILE A 35 -5.24 -7.14 10.58
N GLU A 36 -4.69 -5.93 10.70
CA GLU A 36 -4.65 -4.94 9.63
C GLU A 36 -3.90 -5.46 8.40
N TYR A 37 -2.67 -5.96 8.57
CA TYR A 37 -1.88 -6.49 7.46
C TYR A 37 -2.48 -7.76 6.87
N SER A 38 -3.19 -8.58 7.67
CA SER A 38 -3.95 -9.72 7.16
C SER A 38 -5.10 -9.27 6.28
N PHE A 39 -5.84 -8.23 6.68
CA PHE A 39 -6.89 -7.63 5.86
C PHE A 39 -6.34 -7.04 4.56
N LEU A 40 -5.23 -6.30 4.64
CA LEU A 40 -4.54 -5.75 3.46
C LEU A 40 -4.05 -6.85 2.51
N LEU A 41 -3.57 -7.97 3.04
CA LEU A 41 -3.18 -9.12 2.23
C LEU A 41 -4.39 -9.71 1.51
N ILE A 42 -5.51 -9.94 2.20
CA ILE A 42 -6.74 -10.50 1.61
C ILE A 42 -7.24 -9.61 0.47
N ILE A 43 -7.35 -8.30 0.68
CA ILE A 43 -7.82 -7.39 -0.39
C ILE A 43 -6.85 -7.33 -1.57
N SER A 44 -5.53 -7.40 -1.30
CA SER A 44 -4.52 -7.44 -2.35
C SER A 44 -4.60 -8.72 -3.19
N LEU A 45 -4.90 -9.86 -2.56
CA LEU A 45 -5.13 -11.13 -3.25
C LEU A 45 -6.39 -11.09 -4.11
N ILE A 46 -7.46 -10.44 -3.64
CA ILE A 46 -8.66 -10.19 -4.44
C ILE A 46 -8.30 -9.35 -5.68
N ASN A 47 -7.60 -8.22 -5.51
CA ASN A 47 -7.16 -7.41 -6.65
C ASN A 47 -6.26 -8.19 -7.61
N CYS A 48 -5.31 -8.97 -7.10
CA CYS A 48 -4.46 -9.85 -7.90
C CYS A 48 -5.28 -10.80 -8.77
N TRP A 49 -6.32 -11.43 -8.22
CA TRP A 49 -7.24 -12.29 -8.96
C TRP A 49 -8.07 -11.52 -10.00
N MET A 50 -8.58 -10.33 -9.66
CA MET A 50 -9.36 -9.50 -10.58
C MET A 50 -8.50 -9.02 -11.75
N ILE A 51 -7.27 -8.58 -11.48
CA ILE A 51 -6.29 -8.06 -12.46
C ILE A 51 -5.79 -9.17 -13.37
N HIS A 52 -5.71 -10.41 -12.90
CA HIS A 52 -5.34 -11.54 -13.75
C HIS A 52 -6.24 -11.67 -14.99
N ARG A 53 -7.51 -11.27 -14.85
CA ARG A 53 -8.51 -11.26 -15.94
C ARG A 53 -8.43 -10.01 -16.82
N GLN A 54 -7.52 -9.09 -16.52
CA GLN A 54 -7.35 -7.81 -17.21
C GLN A 54 -6.06 -7.78 -18.05
N GLY A 55 -5.97 -6.79 -18.94
CA GLY A 55 -4.79 -6.59 -19.79
C GLY A 55 -3.57 -6.02 -19.03
N LEU A 56 -2.40 -6.09 -19.67
CA LEU A 56 -1.11 -5.61 -19.12
C LEU A 56 -1.15 -4.13 -18.69
N LYS A 57 -1.95 -3.30 -19.36
CA LYS A 57 -2.12 -1.88 -19.02
C LYS A 57 -2.66 -1.70 -17.60
N ILE A 58 -3.72 -2.42 -17.24
CA ILE A 58 -4.34 -2.34 -15.90
C ILE A 58 -3.38 -2.86 -14.83
N PHE A 59 -2.67 -3.94 -15.11
CA PHE A 59 -1.63 -4.47 -14.23
C PHE A 59 -0.54 -3.42 -13.91
N LYS A 60 -0.04 -2.70 -14.92
CA LYS A 60 0.96 -1.64 -14.71
C LYS A 60 0.40 -0.46 -13.90
N ILE A 61 -0.83 -0.05 -14.18
CA ILE A 61 -1.51 1.01 -13.44
C ILE A 61 -1.65 0.61 -11.97
N TRP A 62 -2.08 -0.62 -11.70
CA TRP A 62 -2.22 -1.13 -10.33
C TRP A 62 -0.92 -1.07 -9.55
N ILE A 63 0.20 -1.53 -10.13
CA ILE A 63 1.51 -1.43 -9.47
C ILE A 63 1.85 0.04 -9.20
N ALA A 64 1.76 0.90 -10.22
CA ALA A 64 2.13 2.30 -10.10
C ALA A 64 1.30 3.03 -9.03
N THR A 65 -0.02 2.85 -9.04
CA THR A 65 -0.89 3.45 -8.03
C THR A 65 -0.66 2.84 -6.66
N SER A 66 -0.32 1.55 -6.56
CA SER A 66 -0.07 0.90 -5.27
C SER A 66 1.25 1.31 -4.62
N THR A 67 2.23 1.78 -5.39
CA THR A 67 3.57 2.15 -4.88
C THR A 67 3.75 3.65 -4.76
N ILE A 68 3.47 4.41 -5.83
CA ILE A 68 3.86 5.83 -5.93
C ILE A 68 3.34 6.67 -4.75
N PRO A 69 2.06 6.61 -4.34
CA PRO A 69 1.57 7.43 -3.24
C PRO A 69 2.25 7.15 -1.90
N GLY A 70 2.49 5.87 -1.58
CA GLY A 70 3.22 5.48 -0.36
C GLY A 70 4.66 5.99 -0.36
N LEU A 71 5.36 5.84 -1.49
CA LEU A 71 6.75 6.29 -1.63
C LEU A 71 6.87 7.83 -1.60
N LEU A 72 5.94 8.53 -2.25
CA LEU A 72 5.87 10.00 -2.20
C LEU A 72 5.59 10.47 -0.78
N PHE A 73 4.71 9.80 -0.05
CA PHE A 73 4.44 10.10 1.35
C PHE A 73 5.69 9.90 2.22
N MET A 74 6.39 8.76 2.10
CA MET A 74 7.64 8.51 2.83
C MET A 74 8.69 9.60 2.55
N THR A 75 8.86 9.95 1.27
CA THR A 75 9.82 10.97 0.85
C THR A 75 9.44 12.34 1.41
N TYR A 76 8.16 12.70 1.30
CA TYR A 76 7.64 13.95 1.85
C TYR A 76 7.84 14.01 3.36
N ALA A 77 7.41 12.99 4.11
CA ALA A 77 7.53 12.94 5.56
C ALA A 77 8.98 13.03 6.03
N ARG A 78 9.91 12.38 5.31
CA ARG A 78 11.34 12.39 5.64
C ARG A 78 11.99 13.77 5.48
N PHE A 79 11.59 14.52 4.48
CA PHE A 79 12.22 15.81 4.11
C PHE A 79 11.39 17.03 4.47
N SER A 80 10.16 16.87 4.95
CA SER A 80 9.38 17.95 5.51
C SER A 80 9.99 18.35 6.85
N ASP A 81 10.47 19.59 6.97
CA ASP A 81 10.87 20.17 8.25
C ASP A 81 9.73 19.97 9.25
N SER A 82 10.06 19.46 10.44
CA SER A 82 9.11 19.29 11.54
C SER A 82 8.49 20.64 11.87
N SER A 83 7.31 20.91 11.31
CA SER A 83 6.70 22.22 11.36
C SER A 83 6.24 22.51 12.79
N GLY A 84 7.05 23.26 13.54
CA GLY A 84 6.65 24.28 14.51
C GLY A 84 5.81 23.88 15.73
N GLY A 85 5.61 22.60 16.03
CA GLY A 85 4.88 22.14 17.21
C GLY A 85 5.74 22.10 18.48
N TRP A 86 5.11 22.25 19.65
CA TRP A 86 5.76 22.09 20.97
C TRP A 86 6.23 20.64 21.23
N ILE A 87 5.80 19.69 20.41
CA ILE A 87 6.20 18.29 20.43
C ILE A 87 6.62 17.92 19.00
N SER A 88 7.88 17.51 18.83
CA SER A 88 8.38 16.93 17.58
C SER A 88 8.36 15.41 17.69
N PHE A 89 7.51 14.76 16.91
CA PHE A 89 7.56 13.31 16.74
C PHE A 89 8.62 12.93 15.69
N PRO A 90 9.19 11.72 15.77
CA PRO A 90 9.95 11.15 14.66
C PRO A 90 9.15 11.18 13.36
N TRP A 91 9.81 11.37 12.22
CA TRP A 91 9.15 11.49 10.91
C TRP A 91 8.45 10.18 10.47
N ASP A 92 8.91 9.06 11.00
CA ASP A 92 8.45 7.69 10.79
C ASP A 92 7.42 7.23 11.83
N TRP A 93 7.03 8.10 12.76
CA TRP A 93 6.05 7.76 13.79
C TRP A 93 4.70 7.39 13.16
N GLY A 94 4.26 6.15 13.37
CA GLY A 94 3.03 5.62 12.78
C GLY A 94 3.11 5.34 11.28
N LEU A 95 4.30 5.40 10.67
CA LEU A 95 4.48 5.19 9.23
C LEU A 95 3.99 3.80 8.82
N TRP A 96 4.40 2.77 9.55
CA TRP A 96 4.11 1.37 9.27
C TRP A 96 2.81 0.88 9.89
N GLU A 97 2.37 1.51 10.96
CA GLU A 97 1.17 1.13 11.74
C GLU A 97 -0.09 1.90 11.32
N LEU A 98 0.06 2.98 10.55
CA LEU A 98 -1.08 3.84 10.21
C LEU A 98 -1.00 4.35 8.77
N PHE A 99 0.03 5.12 8.43
CA PHE A 99 0.01 5.90 7.18
C PHE A 99 0.13 5.03 5.94
N ILE A 100 1.13 4.15 5.86
CA ILE A 100 1.32 3.26 4.71
C ILE A 100 0.16 2.26 4.58
N PRO A 101 -0.29 1.58 5.65
CA PRO A 101 -1.49 0.75 5.59
C PRO A 101 -2.73 1.47 5.06
N ILE A 102 -3.03 2.69 5.52
CA ILE A 102 -4.19 3.47 5.07
C ILE A 102 -4.05 3.85 3.60
N ILE A 103 -2.90 4.42 3.20
CA ILE A 103 -2.67 4.84 1.81
C ILE A 103 -2.81 3.63 0.88
N TYR A 104 -2.14 2.53 1.21
CA TYR A 104 -2.18 1.31 0.42
C TYR A 104 -3.59 0.69 0.40
N GLY A 105 -4.25 0.60 1.55
CA GLY A 105 -5.59 0.04 1.70
C GLY A 105 -6.64 0.81 0.91
N LEU A 106 -6.61 2.15 0.94
CA LEU A 106 -7.49 3.00 0.13
C LEU A 106 -7.30 2.73 -1.36
N ILE A 107 -6.05 2.59 -1.82
CA ILE A 107 -5.75 2.29 -3.22
C ILE A 107 -6.28 0.92 -3.61
N GLN A 108 -6.10 -0.10 -2.76
CA GLN A 108 -6.66 -1.43 -3.02
C GLN A 108 -8.19 -1.40 -3.09
N LEU A 109 -8.85 -0.70 -2.18
CA LEU A 109 -10.31 -0.54 -2.17
C LEU A 109 -10.82 0.15 -3.43
N ILE A 110 -10.18 1.25 -3.85
CA ILE A 110 -10.51 1.95 -5.09
C ILE A 110 -10.35 1.02 -6.29
N PHE A 111 -9.27 0.23 -6.33
CA PHE A 111 -9.03 -0.72 -7.42
C PHE A 111 -10.11 -1.81 -7.48
N VAL A 112 -10.49 -2.39 -6.33
CA VAL A 112 -11.59 -3.36 -6.26
C VAL A 112 -12.88 -2.75 -6.78
N ALA A 113 -13.22 -1.53 -6.35
CA ALA A 113 -14.43 -0.84 -6.79
C ALA A 113 -14.45 -0.60 -8.31
N ILE A 114 -13.36 -0.09 -8.87
CA ILE A 114 -13.22 0.16 -10.31
C ILE A 114 -13.32 -1.15 -11.10
N LEU A 115 -12.56 -2.18 -10.70
CA LEU A 115 -12.54 -3.45 -11.42
C LEU A 115 -13.89 -4.17 -11.34
N THR A 116 -14.58 -4.08 -10.21
CA THR A 116 -15.94 -4.60 -10.05
C THR A 116 -16.91 -3.89 -11.00
N ALA A 117 -16.80 -2.57 -11.15
CA ALA A 117 -17.62 -1.80 -12.07
C ALA A 117 -17.33 -2.11 -13.55
N MET A 118 -16.09 -2.49 -13.87
CA MET A 118 -15.66 -2.85 -15.22
C MET A 118 -16.02 -4.30 -15.61
N MET A 119 -16.31 -5.19 -14.66
CA MET A 119 -16.70 -6.56 -14.98
C MET A 119 -18.10 -6.59 -15.59
N PRO A 120 -18.32 -7.29 -16.72
CA PRO A 120 -19.65 -7.44 -17.27
C PRO A 120 -20.53 -8.14 -16.24
N ARG A 121 -21.66 -7.51 -15.87
CA ARG A 121 -22.68 -8.17 -15.06
C ARG A 121 -23.18 -9.36 -15.87
N ILE A 122 -22.81 -10.57 -15.45
CA ILE A 122 -23.42 -11.79 -15.97
C ILE A 122 -24.90 -11.67 -15.59
N LYS A 123 -25.75 -11.35 -16.59
CA LYS A 123 -27.19 -11.49 -16.43
C LYS A 123 -27.46 -13.00 -16.36
N THR A 124 -27.54 -13.51 -15.13
CA THR A 124 -28.17 -14.80 -14.85
C THR A 124 -29.66 -14.71 -15.09
#